data_AF-A0A3P3QAG6-F1
#
_entry.id   AF-A0A3P3QAG6-F1
#
_cell.length_a   1.000
_cell.length_b   1.000
_cell.length_c   1.000
_cell.angle_alpha   90.00
_cell.angle_beta   90.00
_cell.angle_gamma   90.00
#
_symmetry.space_group_name_H-M   'P 1'
#
loop_
_entity.id
_entity.type
_entity.pdbx_description
1 polymer ?
#
loop_
_entity_poly.entity_id
_entity_poly.type
_entity_poly.pdbx_seq_one_letter_code
_entity_poly.pdbx_strand_id
1 'polypeptide(L)'
;MAVSTFNGRNHPRMEIGDQFQGIGNDGKDIIIEDCKSQGESIVRYFLKRMPPEDEVNIIMLCSRKTLEKDEKNGTDNNGNIHSAVSYLKERIDESPEKGKHKINYQVIKLYKNQLPTEHRLQEEDIIDPSVPLIPASKEEECYFPDDELGAIAMAAEFIRSQKNQEKRSFRLYIDTHGGLRDVVIALGAVISLLSVGEAIRPKMIMGINMASGRIEDQSAAFNIFSFFSGINDFLHFGNADVLSEYFDSKNEFSYLTGADPAVQNTARQITKHMQKISLGAQMSDSKPFLEGLKELGEEFEAGVSEDGNSILKGTSLGIFEQKIKDEYGDLLKDPNILDLIIWCVNRGLIQQALTFIESMLPYYYQDKEILYFNREELKNFGEDEYSAFNKYLNKFRFENQDRGKELAFYVYHLIEGSREPNVEWRNLTNHALRYYYPGSNNQGDKLEIKSRYIHNDRIGNIVLDDFRAKVVPLLQSHRTLKIIRNVFNHGNSNYRVSMINLKNFIVNYIKNLKRLG
;
A
#
# COMPACT_ATOMS: atom_id res chain seq x y z
N MET A 1 19.40 -17.53 -3.77
CA MET A 1 18.91 -17.42 -5.17
C MET A 1 19.52 -16.19 -5.82
N ALA A 2 19.99 -16.28 -7.06
CA ALA A 2 20.59 -15.16 -7.80
C ALA A 2 19.83 -14.91 -9.10
N VAL A 3 19.39 -13.67 -9.36
CA VAL A 3 18.80 -13.27 -10.65
C VAL A 3 19.81 -12.42 -11.39
N SER A 4 20.22 -12.81 -12.61
CA SER A 4 21.26 -12.10 -13.36
C SER A 4 20.79 -11.65 -14.74
N THR A 5 21.27 -10.48 -15.15
CA THR A 5 20.96 -9.83 -16.42
C THR A 5 22.17 -9.95 -17.36
N PHE A 6 22.00 -10.49 -18.57
CA PHE A 6 23.15 -10.83 -19.43
C PHE A 6 23.26 -9.98 -20.69
N ASN A 7 24.49 -9.71 -21.11
CA ASN A 7 24.86 -9.15 -22.41
C ASN A 7 25.63 -10.25 -23.11
N GLY A 8 25.43 -10.40 -24.42
CA GLY A 8 26.10 -11.44 -25.19
C GLY A 8 27.62 -11.26 -25.39
N ARG A 9 28.34 -10.62 -24.47
CA ARG A 9 29.81 -10.44 -24.55
C ARG A 9 30.49 -11.43 -23.60
N ASN A 10 30.97 -12.53 -24.15
CA ASN A 10 31.91 -13.41 -23.49
C ASN A 10 33.31 -13.17 -24.05
N HIS A 11 34.34 -13.48 -23.26
CA HIS A 11 35.71 -13.47 -23.74
C HIS A 11 36.42 -14.82 -23.52
N PRO A 12 35.97 -15.92 -24.17
CA PRO A 12 36.51 -17.26 -23.91
C PRO A 12 38.00 -17.42 -24.29
N ARG A 13 38.50 -16.54 -25.17
CA ARG A 13 39.90 -16.52 -25.63
C ARG A 13 40.81 -15.66 -24.77
N MET A 14 40.28 -14.98 -23.76
CA MET A 14 41.07 -14.14 -22.87
C MET A 14 42.00 -15.01 -22.04
N GLU A 15 43.31 -14.75 -22.09
CA GLU A 15 44.30 -15.54 -21.33
C GLU A 15 44.07 -15.39 -19.82
N ILE A 16 43.90 -14.14 -19.36
CA ILE A 16 43.64 -13.78 -17.96
C ILE A 16 42.35 -12.96 -17.91
N GLY A 17 41.35 -13.42 -17.16
CA GLY A 17 40.09 -12.70 -16.97
C GLY A 17 40.20 -11.49 -16.04
N ASP A 18 39.13 -10.69 -16.00
CA ASP A 18 39.04 -9.51 -15.14
C ASP A 18 38.98 -9.88 -13.65
N GLN A 19 39.39 -8.93 -12.81
CA GLN A 19 39.33 -9.06 -11.36
C GLN A 19 38.34 -8.04 -10.78
N PHE A 20 37.50 -8.48 -9.85
CA PHE A 20 36.54 -7.64 -9.16
C PHE A 20 36.66 -7.78 -7.64
N GLN A 21 36.42 -6.68 -6.93
CA GLN A 21 36.53 -6.61 -5.47
C GLN A 21 35.21 -6.21 -4.82
N GLY A 22 34.71 -7.00 -3.87
CA GLY A 22 33.58 -6.66 -3.01
C GLY A 22 33.94 -6.75 -1.53
N ILE A 23 33.01 -6.39 -0.64
CA ILE A 23 33.23 -6.46 0.82
C ILE A 23 32.48 -7.67 1.39
N GLY A 24 33.15 -8.47 2.23
CA GLY A 24 32.62 -9.63 2.93
C GLY A 24 31.80 -9.29 4.17
N ASN A 25 31.16 -10.31 4.76
CA ASN A 25 30.35 -10.15 5.97
C ASN A 25 31.18 -9.69 7.19
N ASP A 26 32.49 -9.95 7.17
CA ASP A 26 33.45 -9.60 8.21
C ASP A 26 34.14 -8.25 7.95
N GLY A 27 33.69 -7.50 6.93
CA GLY A 27 34.28 -6.21 6.54
C GLY A 27 35.60 -6.34 5.78
N LYS A 28 36.08 -7.55 5.49
CA LYS A 28 37.28 -7.77 4.68
C LYS A 28 36.94 -7.83 3.20
N ASP A 29 37.95 -7.59 2.37
CA ASP A 29 37.80 -7.67 0.92
C ASP A 29 37.60 -9.12 0.47
N ILE A 30 36.63 -9.32 -0.43
CA ILE A 30 36.44 -10.51 -1.23
C ILE A 30 36.87 -10.16 -2.64
N ILE A 31 37.87 -10.89 -3.13
CA ILE A 31 38.38 -10.74 -4.50
C ILE A 31 37.88 -11.91 -5.32
N ILE A 32 37.29 -11.61 -6.48
CA ILE A 32 36.90 -12.59 -7.49
C ILE A 32 37.81 -12.39 -8.70
N GLU A 33 38.68 -13.36 -8.93
CA GLU A 33 39.69 -13.32 -9.99
C GLU A 33 39.24 -14.13 -11.22
N ASP A 34 39.86 -13.84 -12.35
CA ASP A 34 39.71 -14.57 -13.62
C ASP A 34 38.26 -14.62 -14.14
N CYS A 35 37.59 -13.47 -14.16
CA CYS A 35 36.25 -13.35 -14.73
C CYS A 35 36.33 -13.15 -16.25
N LYS A 36 35.83 -14.12 -17.03
CA LYS A 36 35.80 -14.14 -18.50
C LYS A 36 34.37 -14.09 -19.08
N SER A 37 33.37 -14.26 -18.24
CA SER A 37 31.93 -14.21 -18.55
C SER A 37 31.24 -13.06 -17.79
N GLN A 38 30.32 -12.36 -18.46
CA GLN A 38 29.53 -11.33 -17.78
C GLN A 38 28.54 -11.97 -16.79
N GLY A 39 28.45 -11.40 -15.59
CA GLY A 39 27.58 -11.87 -14.49
C GLY A 39 28.23 -12.92 -13.58
N GLU A 40 29.36 -13.54 -13.99
CA GLU A 40 30.02 -14.54 -13.14
C GLU A 40 30.59 -13.93 -11.86
N SER A 41 31.10 -12.70 -11.94
CA SER A 41 31.76 -12.03 -10.82
C SER A 41 30.82 -11.84 -9.63
N ILE A 42 29.61 -11.34 -9.86
CA ILE A 42 28.62 -11.12 -8.80
C ILE A 42 28.04 -12.43 -8.30
N VAL A 43 27.75 -13.40 -9.19
CA VAL A 43 27.27 -14.72 -8.77
C VAL A 43 28.31 -15.42 -7.90
N ARG A 44 29.59 -15.44 -8.30
CA ARG A 44 30.69 -16.01 -7.52
C ARG A 44 30.90 -15.26 -6.19
N TYR A 45 30.77 -13.94 -6.19
CA TYR A 45 30.76 -13.14 -4.97
C TYR A 45 29.63 -13.52 -4.02
N PHE A 46 28.41 -13.77 -4.51
CA PHE A 46 27.32 -14.28 -3.69
C PHE A 46 27.62 -15.66 -3.11
N LEU A 47 28.13 -16.59 -3.94
CA LEU A 47 28.52 -17.93 -3.49
C LEU A 47 29.57 -17.86 -2.37
N LYS A 48 30.55 -16.95 -2.47
CA LYS A 48 31.55 -16.74 -1.41
C LYS A 48 30.95 -16.25 -0.09
N ARG A 49 29.86 -15.47 -0.15
CA ARG A 49 29.15 -14.94 1.04
C ARG A 49 28.11 -15.91 1.61
N MET A 50 27.70 -16.92 0.84
CA MET A 50 26.74 -17.93 1.24
C MET A 50 27.42 -19.05 2.05
N PRO A 51 26.74 -19.62 3.06
CA PRO A 51 27.09 -20.90 3.65
C PRO A 51 27.29 -21.98 2.56
N PRO A 52 28.40 -22.74 2.61
CA PRO A 52 28.78 -23.67 1.55
C PRO A 52 27.82 -24.85 1.35
N GLU A 53 26.97 -25.13 2.34
CA GLU A 53 26.00 -26.23 2.31
C GLU A 53 24.64 -25.80 1.71
N ASP A 54 24.48 -24.52 1.35
CA ASP A 54 23.23 -23.99 0.81
C ASP A 54 22.98 -24.52 -0.62
N GLU A 55 21.72 -24.89 -0.90
CA GLU A 55 21.25 -25.09 -2.27
C GLU A 55 20.99 -23.73 -2.93
N VAL A 56 21.52 -23.52 -4.14
CA VAL A 56 21.50 -22.23 -4.83
C VAL A 56 20.76 -22.37 -6.16
N ASN A 57 19.54 -21.83 -6.19
CA ASN A 57 18.79 -21.62 -7.43
C ASN A 57 19.25 -20.33 -8.12
N ILE A 58 19.75 -20.42 -9.35
CA ILE A 58 20.17 -19.29 -10.19
C ILE A 58 19.13 -19.12 -11.29
N ILE A 59 18.45 -17.97 -11.31
CA ILE A 59 17.45 -17.62 -12.31
C ILE A 59 18.09 -16.64 -13.30
N MET A 60 18.01 -16.96 -14.57
CA MET A 60 18.62 -16.18 -15.64
C MET A 60 17.51 -15.60 -16.51
N LEU A 61 17.36 -14.27 -16.48
CA LEU A 61 16.44 -13.57 -17.37
C LEU A 61 17.18 -13.29 -18.69
N CYS A 62 16.75 -13.98 -19.75
CA CYS A 62 17.53 -14.11 -20.96
C CYS A 62 16.84 -13.47 -22.17
N SER A 63 17.54 -12.55 -22.82
CA SER A 63 17.18 -12.08 -24.15
C SER A 63 17.51 -13.13 -25.22
N ARG A 64 17.08 -12.89 -26.46
CA ARG A 64 17.43 -13.77 -27.59
C ARG A 64 18.93 -13.90 -27.77
N LYS A 65 19.62 -12.76 -27.75
CA LYS A 65 21.08 -12.66 -27.94
C LYS A 65 21.89 -13.45 -26.92
N THR A 66 21.40 -13.61 -25.69
CA THR A 66 22.15 -14.30 -24.62
C THR A 66 22.01 -15.82 -24.71
N LEU A 67 21.02 -16.31 -25.44
CA LEU A 67 20.77 -17.73 -25.67
C LEU A 67 21.38 -18.24 -26.98
N GLU A 68 21.55 -17.35 -27.97
CA GLU A 68 22.16 -17.68 -29.24
C GLU A 68 23.66 -18.00 -29.08
N LYS A 69 24.12 -18.99 -29.87
CA LYS A 69 25.53 -19.33 -30.03
C LYS A 69 26.10 -18.46 -31.15
N ASP A 70 27.09 -17.65 -30.84
CA ASP A 70 27.70 -16.70 -31.79
C ASP A 70 29.20 -16.98 -31.91
N GLU A 71 29.65 -17.38 -33.10
CA GLU A 71 31.06 -17.66 -33.40
C GLU A 71 31.99 -16.48 -33.12
N LYS A 72 31.48 -15.24 -33.18
CA LYS A 72 32.27 -14.03 -32.96
C LYS A 72 32.56 -13.75 -31.48
N ASN A 73 31.75 -14.28 -30.56
CA ASN A 73 31.83 -13.99 -29.13
C ASN A 73 31.90 -15.25 -28.24
N GLY A 74 31.67 -16.45 -28.78
CA GLY A 74 31.50 -17.69 -28.01
C GLY A 74 32.50 -18.79 -28.29
N THR A 75 33.46 -18.61 -29.21
CA THR A 75 34.38 -19.70 -29.59
C THR A 75 35.62 -19.73 -28.69
N ASP A 76 35.79 -20.80 -27.91
CA ASP A 76 36.99 -21.03 -27.09
C ASP A 76 38.22 -21.43 -27.95
N ASN A 77 39.37 -21.62 -27.29
CA ASN A 77 40.61 -22.01 -27.96
C ASN A 77 40.59 -23.44 -28.52
N ASN A 78 39.60 -24.26 -28.12
CA ASN A 78 39.39 -25.63 -28.57
C ASN A 78 38.37 -25.72 -29.72
N GLY A 79 37.78 -24.58 -30.13
CA GLY A 79 36.79 -24.50 -31.20
C GLY A 79 35.34 -24.74 -30.76
N ASN A 80 35.05 -24.84 -29.46
CA ASN A 80 33.67 -24.98 -28.97
C ASN A 80 32.95 -23.63 -29.01
N ILE A 81 31.73 -23.63 -29.55
CA ILE A 81 30.89 -22.43 -29.63
C ILE A 81 29.89 -22.41 -28.47
N HIS A 82 30.01 -21.36 -27.64
CA HIS A 82 29.18 -21.10 -26.47
C HIS A 82 28.13 -20.00 -26.73
N SER A 83 27.02 -20.06 -26.00
CA SER A 83 26.17 -18.89 -25.74
C SER A 83 26.62 -18.19 -24.45
N ALA A 84 26.13 -16.97 -24.19
CA ALA A 84 26.38 -16.28 -22.91
C ALA A 84 25.93 -17.13 -21.72
N VAL A 85 24.76 -17.74 -21.83
CA VAL A 85 24.20 -18.60 -20.80
C VAL A 85 25.00 -19.89 -20.61
N SER A 86 25.39 -20.58 -21.69
CA SER A 86 26.14 -21.84 -21.54
C SER A 86 27.53 -21.59 -20.95
N TYR A 87 28.20 -20.53 -21.40
CA TYR A 87 29.53 -20.19 -20.91
C TYR A 87 29.51 -19.76 -19.44
N LEU A 88 28.51 -18.98 -19.02
CA LEU A 88 28.40 -18.63 -17.61
C LEU A 88 28.21 -19.86 -16.72
N LYS A 89 27.34 -20.80 -17.12
CA LYS A 89 27.11 -22.03 -16.34
C LYS A 89 28.41 -22.79 -16.13
N GLU A 90 29.18 -22.98 -17.20
CA GLU A 90 30.51 -23.60 -17.14
C GLU A 90 31.43 -22.85 -16.17
N ARG A 91 31.53 -21.52 -16.29
CA ARG A 91 32.38 -20.70 -15.41
C ARG A 91 31.98 -20.76 -13.94
N ILE A 92 30.68 -20.75 -13.63
CA ILE A 92 30.20 -20.93 -12.25
C ILE A 92 30.54 -22.34 -11.77
N ASP A 93 30.31 -23.35 -12.62
CA ASP A 93 30.51 -24.75 -12.27
C ASP A 93 31.96 -25.12 -11.98
N GLU A 94 32.90 -24.47 -12.65
CA GLU A 94 34.35 -24.62 -12.48
C GLU A 94 34.94 -23.67 -11.43
N SER A 95 34.18 -22.67 -10.98
CA SER A 95 34.71 -21.65 -10.07
C SER A 95 35.10 -22.23 -8.70
N PRO A 96 36.17 -21.71 -8.08
CA PRO A 96 36.53 -22.10 -6.72
C PRO A 96 35.46 -21.68 -5.69
N GLU A 97 34.67 -20.64 -5.98
CA GLU A 97 33.61 -20.15 -5.12
C GLU A 97 32.38 -21.06 -5.07
N LYS A 98 32.17 -21.93 -6.06
CA LYS A 98 31.12 -22.95 -6.01
C LYS A 98 31.28 -23.83 -4.78
N GLY A 99 32.50 -24.26 -4.45
CA GLY A 99 32.75 -25.11 -3.30
C GLY A 99 31.81 -26.32 -3.23
N LYS A 100 31.03 -26.42 -2.14
CA LYS A 100 30.05 -27.51 -1.92
C LYS A 100 28.61 -27.15 -2.31
N HIS A 101 28.37 -25.94 -2.81
CA HIS A 101 27.02 -25.50 -3.15
C HIS A 101 26.43 -26.37 -4.25
N LYS A 102 25.18 -26.81 -4.06
CA LYS A 102 24.40 -27.45 -5.11
C LYS A 102 23.72 -26.37 -5.94
N ILE A 103 24.09 -26.25 -7.21
CA ILE A 103 23.58 -25.19 -8.10
C ILE A 103 22.48 -25.75 -9.02
N ASN A 104 21.31 -25.10 -9.03
CA ASN A 104 20.24 -25.37 -9.99
C ASN A 104 20.05 -24.14 -10.88
N TYR A 105 20.03 -24.33 -12.20
CA TYR A 105 19.89 -23.22 -13.15
C TYR A 105 18.50 -23.18 -13.78
N GLN A 106 17.80 -22.06 -13.66
CA GLN A 106 16.53 -21.79 -14.31
C GLN A 106 16.71 -20.69 -15.37
N VAL A 107 16.39 -21.00 -16.63
CA VAL A 107 16.50 -20.05 -17.75
C VAL A 107 15.13 -19.59 -18.17
N ILE A 108 14.88 -18.28 -18.12
CA ILE A 108 13.59 -17.66 -18.47
C ILE A 108 13.81 -16.75 -19.68
N LYS A 109 13.05 -16.95 -20.75
CA LYS A 109 13.19 -16.21 -22.01
C LYS A 109 12.32 -14.95 -21.97
N LEU A 110 12.88 -13.78 -22.26
CA LEU A 110 12.18 -12.49 -22.24
C LEU A 110 11.57 -12.07 -23.60
N TYR A 111 11.47 -12.95 -24.60
CA TYR A 111 11.07 -12.57 -25.98
C TYR A 111 10.10 -13.57 -26.63
N LYS A 112 9.26 -13.06 -27.55
CA LYS A 112 8.37 -13.84 -28.44
C LYS A 112 9.12 -14.52 -29.57
N ASN A 113 8.74 -15.74 -29.90
CA ASN A 113 9.23 -16.47 -31.08
C ASN A 113 8.54 -16.06 -32.40
N GLN A 114 7.56 -15.16 -32.42
CA GLN A 114 6.89 -14.72 -33.65
C GLN A 114 6.71 -13.20 -33.70
N LEU A 115 7.33 -12.56 -34.70
CA LEU A 115 6.99 -11.21 -35.13
C LEU A 115 5.65 -11.24 -35.89
N PRO A 116 4.73 -10.27 -35.67
CA PRO A 116 3.58 -10.05 -36.53
C PRO A 116 4.05 -9.80 -37.97
N THR A 117 3.30 -10.32 -38.94
CA THR A 117 3.59 -10.30 -40.38
C THR A 117 3.91 -8.90 -40.92
N GLU A 118 3.40 -7.86 -40.26
CA GLU A 118 3.49 -6.44 -40.60
C GLU A 118 4.90 -5.84 -40.43
N HIS A 119 5.80 -6.55 -39.73
CA HIS A 119 7.18 -6.10 -39.48
C HIS A 119 8.24 -7.03 -40.07
N ARG A 120 7.86 -7.94 -40.98
CA ARG A 120 8.80 -8.73 -41.77
C ARG A 120 9.36 -7.85 -42.90
N LEU A 121 10.68 -7.76 -43.01
CA LEU A 121 11.31 -7.28 -44.26
C LEU A 121 10.86 -8.23 -45.37
N GLN A 122 10.28 -7.68 -46.44
CA GLN A 122 9.87 -8.46 -47.61
C GLN A 122 11.09 -9.12 -48.24
N GLU A 123 11.09 -10.45 -48.29
CA GLU A 123 11.01 -11.22 -49.54
C GLU A 123 10.81 -12.71 -49.21
N GLU A 124 10.02 -13.38 -50.04
CA GLU A 124 9.59 -14.77 -49.90
C GLU A 124 10.65 -15.74 -50.40
N ASP A 125 10.77 -16.90 -49.75
CA ASP A 125 11.09 -18.13 -50.47
C ASP A 125 9.97 -19.16 -50.22
N ILE A 126 9.39 -19.60 -51.33
CA ILE A 126 8.27 -20.53 -51.40
C ILE A 126 8.75 -21.92 -50.98
N ILE A 127 8.28 -22.42 -49.83
CA ILE A 127 8.49 -23.82 -49.45
C ILE A 127 7.28 -24.64 -49.88
N ASP A 128 7.56 -25.68 -50.65
CA ASP A 128 6.63 -26.63 -51.24
C ASP A 128 5.73 -27.29 -50.17
N PRO A 129 4.39 -27.15 -50.25
CA PRO A 129 3.44 -27.71 -49.29
C PRO A 129 3.38 -29.25 -49.26
N SER A 130 4.16 -29.96 -50.08
CA SER A 130 4.19 -31.43 -50.07
C SER A 130 5.06 -32.06 -48.97
N VAL A 131 5.75 -31.30 -48.13
CA VAL A 131 6.61 -31.85 -47.05
C VAL A 131 5.80 -32.02 -45.76
N PRO A 132 5.51 -33.25 -45.29
CA PRO A 132 4.76 -33.45 -44.05
C PRO A 132 5.65 -33.16 -42.84
N LEU A 133 5.22 -32.22 -41.99
CA LEU A 133 5.83 -31.99 -40.68
C LEU A 133 5.40 -33.12 -39.72
N ILE A 134 6.38 -33.88 -39.23
CA ILE A 134 6.16 -34.90 -38.17
C ILE A 134 6.10 -34.17 -36.82
N PRO A 135 5.06 -34.37 -35.98
CA PRO A 135 4.96 -33.72 -34.68
C PRO A 135 5.77 -34.48 -33.62
N ALA A 136 6.57 -33.76 -32.83
CA ALA A 136 7.05 -34.25 -31.54
C ALA A 136 5.95 -34.02 -30.48
N SER A 137 5.89 -34.94 -29.52
CA SER A 137 4.80 -35.27 -28.60
C SER A 137 4.20 -34.15 -27.74
N LYS A 138 2.97 -34.43 -27.29
CA LYS A 138 1.90 -33.53 -26.84
C LYS A 138 1.77 -33.36 -25.31
N GLU A 139 2.84 -33.48 -24.52
CA GLU A 139 2.70 -33.72 -23.06
C GLU A 139 3.26 -32.69 -22.07
N GLU A 140 3.77 -31.51 -22.47
CA GLU A 140 4.19 -30.49 -21.48
C GLU A 140 3.87 -29.03 -21.88
N GLU A 141 2.63 -28.76 -22.32
CA GLU A 141 2.11 -27.38 -22.42
C GLU A 141 1.36 -26.99 -21.13
N CYS A 142 2.08 -26.41 -20.16
CA CYS A 142 1.48 -25.69 -19.03
C CYS A 142 1.73 -24.17 -19.13
N TYR A 143 0.73 -23.51 -19.70
CA TYR A 143 0.27 -22.11 -19.57
C TYR A 143 1.10 -21.10 -18.74
N PHE A 144 1.77 -20.16 -19.42
CA PHE A 144 1.70 -18.67 -19.33
C PHE A 144 2.53 -18.08 -20.52
N PRO A 145 2.19 -16.91 -21.10
CA PRO A 145 2.43 -16.58 -22.51
C PRO A 145 3.90 -16.33 -22.92
N ASP A 146 4.21 -16.55 -24.21
CA ASP A 146 5.52 -16.41 -24.88
C ASP A 146 6.11 -14.97 -24.91
N ASP A 147 5.82 -14.12 -23.93
CA ASP A 147 6.23 -12.71 -23.96
C ASP A 147 6.89 -12.21 -22.68
N GLU A 148 7.45 -11.00 -22.74
CA GLU A 148 8.26 -10.44 -21.67
C GLU A 148 7.48 -10.35 -20.34
N LEU A 149 6.17 -10.07 -20.39
CA LEU A 149 5.30 -10.04 -19.21
C LEU A 149 5.07 -11.45 -18.64
N GLY A 150 4.82 -12.44 -19.50
CA GLY A 150 4.72 -13.84 -19.09
C GLY A 150 6.01 -14.35 -18.43
N ALA A 151 7.15 -13.95 -18.98
CA ALA A 151 8.47 -14.27 -18.44
C ALA A 151 8.74 -13.62 -17.06
N ILE A 152 8.38 -12.34 -16.90
CA ILE A 152 8.44 -11.64 -15.61
C ILE A 152 7.55 -12.34 -14.57
N ALA A 153 6.32 -12.70 -14.94
CA ALA A 153 5.40 -13.40 -14.05
C ALA A 153 5.93 -14.79 -13.66
N MET A 154 6.46 -15.56 -14.62
CA MET A 154 7.07 -16.87 -14.39
C MET A 154 8.24 -16.78 -13.41
N ALA A 155 9.10 -15.77 -13.56
CA ALA A 155 10.20 -15.52 -12.63
C ALA A 155 9.69 -15.26 -11.21
N ALA A 156 8.70 -14.37 -11.06
CA ALA A 156 8.13 -14.04 -9.75
C ALA A 156 7.47 -15.26 -9.09
N GLU A 157 6.69 -16.05 -9.83
CA GLU A 157 6.03 -17.25 -9.32
C GLU A 157 7.03 -18.34 -8.94
N PHE A 158 8.08 -18.54 -9.74
CA PHE A 158 9.14 -19.48 -9.37
C PHE A 158 9.78 -19.07 -8.04
N ILE A 159 10.14 -17.80 -7.88
CA ILE A 159 10.75 -17.27 -6.64
C ILE A 159 9.81 -17.48 -5.44
N ARG A 160 8.51 -17.19 -5.58
CA ARG A 160 7.49 -17.43 -4.55
C ARG A 160 7.36 -18.91 -4.20
N SER A 161 7.36 -19.79 -5.19
CA SER A 161 7.28 -21.25 -4.97
C SER A 161 8.44 -21.74 -4.10
N GLN A 162 9.66 -21.25 -4.35
CA GLN A 162 10.86 -21.61 -3.58
C GLN A 162 10.79 -21.09 -2.14
N LYS A 163 10.34 -19.84 -1.94
CA LYS A 163 10.11 -19.30 -0.58
C LYS A 163 9.10 -20.14 0.20
N ASN A 164 8.01 -20.56 -0.45
CA ASN A 164 6.96 -21.34 0.20
C ASN A 164 7.39 -22.77 0.57
N GLN A 165 8.34 -23.35 -0.16
CA GLN A 165 8.96 -24.63 0.16
C GLN A 165 9.97 -24.50 1.31
N GLU A 166 10.73 -23.41 1.39
CA GLU A 166 11.78 -23.17 2.39
C GLU A 166 11.37 -22.15 3.47
N LYS A 167 10.51 -22.56 4.39
CA LYS A 167 9.88 -21.68 5.40
C LYS A 167 10.82 -20.97 6.40
N ARG A 168 12.13 -21.26 6.45
CA ARG A 168 13.03 -20.71 7.49
C ARG A 168 14.35 -20.07 7.03
N SER A 169 14.77 -20.19 5.76
CA SER A 169 16.11 -19.70 5.34
C SER A 169 16.20 -19.08 3.95
N PHE A 170 15.06 -18.82 3.29
CA PHE A 170 15.04 -18.25 1.94
C PHE A 170 15.77 -16.90 1.87
N ARG A 171 16.74 -16.79 0.95
CA ARG A 171 17.51 -15.57 0.70
C ARG A 171 17.56 -15.27 -0.80
N LEU A 172 17.01 -14.12 -1.17
CA LEU A 172 17.05 -13.60 -2.54
C LEU A 172 18.23 -12.63 -2.69
N TYR A 173 19.05 -12.86 -3.71
CA TYR A 173 20.16 -11.99 -4.10
C TYR A 173 19.95 -11.61 -5.57
N ILE A 174 20.32 -10.39 -5.94
CA ILE A 174 20.07 -9.87 -7.28
C ILE A 174 21.36 -9.32 -7.86
N ASP A 175 21.65 -9.76 -9.07
CA ASP A 175 22.73 -9.30 -9.92
C ASP A 175 22.14 -8.39 -11.01
N THR A 176 22.59 -7.14 -10.99
CA THR A 176 22.19 -6.08 -11.93
C THR A 176 23.24 -5.83 -13.01
N HIS A 177 24.40 -6.49 -12.91
CA HIS A 177 25.47 -6.30 -13.86
C HIS A 177 25.20 -7.08 -15.14
N GLY A 178 25.40 -6.41 -16.27
CA GLY A 178 25.47 -7.06 -17.57
C GLY A 178 24.17 -7.12 -18.37
N GLY A 179 23.03 -6.57 -17.95
CA GLY A 179 21.81 -6.64 -18.76
C GLY A 179 21.82 -5.74 -20.00
N LEU A 180 21.18 -6.19 -21.09
CA LEU A 180 20.53 -5.22 -21.98
C LEU A 180 19.53 -4.40 -21.13
N ARG A 181 19.33 -3.12 -21.49
CA ARG A 181 18.46 -2.19 -20.74
C ARG A 181 17.10 -2.81 -20.39
N ASP A 182 16.54 -3.57 -21.32
CA ASP A 182 15.23 -4.22 -21.20
C ASP A 182 15.21 -5.29 -20.09
N VAL A 183 16.32 -6.02 -19.89
CA VAL A 183 16.45 -7.05 -18.84
C VAL A 183 16.48 -6.44 -17.44
N VAL A 184 17.11 -5.27 -17.29
CA VAL A 184 17.14 -4.54 -16.01
C VAL A 184 15.74 -4.00 -15.65
N ILE A 185 14.97 -3.58 -16.66
CA ILE A 185 13.57 -3.18 -16.50
C ILE A 185 12.71 -4.39 -16.07
N ALA A 186 12.85 -5.53 -16.75
CA ALA A 186 12.16 -6.77 -16.39
C ALA A 186 12.49 -7.23 -14.97
N LEU A 187 13.77 -7.11 -14.55
CA LEU A 187 14.19 -7.40 -13.19
C LEU A 187 13.52 -6.47 -12.16
N GLY A 188 13.43 -5.17 -12.44
CA GLY A 188 12.69 -4.21 -11.60
C GLY A 188 11.21 -4.58 -11.46
N ALA A 189 10.59 -5.07 -12.53
CA ALA A 189 9.22 -5.56 -12.51
C ALA A 189 9.07 -6.85 -11.67
N VAL A 190 10.01 -7.80 -11.78
CA VAL A 190 10.04 -9.00 -10.92
C VAL A 190 10.13 -8.62 -9.45
N ILE A 191 11.06 -7.73 -9.07
CA ILE A 191 11.20 -7.25 -7.68
C ILE A 191 9.91 -6.59 -7.19
N SER A 192 9.30 -5.76 -8.03
CA SER A 192 8.03 -5.10 -7.70
C SER A 192 6.92 -6.13 -7.46
N LEU A 193 6.75 -7.13 -8.33
CA LEU A 193 5.77 -8.21 -8.13
C LEU A 193 6.02 -9.02 -6.85
N LEU A 194 7.28 -9.28 -6.51
CA LEU A 194 7.67 -9.98 -5.28
C LEU A 194 7.36 -9.20 -4.00
N SER A 195 7.38 -7.87 -4.09
CA SER A 195 7.02 -6.99 -2.98
C SER A 195 5.50 -7.02 -2.67
N VAL A 196 4.67 -7.32 -3.67
CA VAL A 196 3.20 -7.40 -3.53
C VAL A 196 2.79 -8.71 -2.84
N GLY A 197 2.01 -8.61 -1.77
CA GLY A 197 1.33 -9.74 -1.10
C GLY A 197 2.17 -10.49 -0.08
N GLU A 198 3.35 -10.99 -0.46
CA GLU A 198 4.19 -11.86 0.40
C GLU A 198 5.45 -11.17 0.96
N ALA A 199 5.65 -9.88 0.65
CA ALA A 199 6.82 -9.08 1.03
C ALA A 199 8.17 -9.81 0.84
N ILE A 200 8.38 -10.44 -0.32
CA ILE A 200 9.68 -11.06 -0.65
C ILE A 200 10.64 -9.95 -1.04
N ARG A 201 11.57 -9.62 -0.14
CA ARG A 201 12.59 -8.59 -0.38
C ARG A 201 13.95 -9.21 -0.71
N PRO A 202 14.68 -8.67 -1.71
CA PRO A 202 16.07 -9.03 -1.92
C PRO A 202 16.89 -8.71 -0.66
N LYS A 203 17.71 -9.66 -0.22
CA LYS A 203 18.70 -9.45 0.85
C LYS A 203 19.82 -8.52 0.37
N MET A 204 20.20 -8.64 -0.90
CA MET A 204 21.21 -7.80 -1.53
C MET A 204 20.90 -7.63 -3.02
N ILE A 205 21.17 -6.43 -3.53
CA ILE A 205 21.16 -6.11 -4.95
C ILE A 205 22.54 -5.54 -5.27
N MET A 206 23.33 -6.26 -6.07
CA MET A 206 24.71 -5.87 -6.37
C MET A 206 24.89 -5.57 -7.85
N GLY A 207 25.79 -4.65 -8.15
CA GLY A 207 26.27 -4.32 -9.49
C GLY A 207 27.78 -4.11 -9.49
N ILE A 208 28.36 -3.90 -10.68
CA ILE A 208 29.79 -3.61 -10.82
C ILE A 208 29.97 -2.16 -11.25
N ASN A 209 30.84 -1.46 -10.55
CA ASN A 209 31.40 -0.20 -11.00
C ASN A 209 32.63 -0.50 -11.87
N MET A 210 32.46 -0.47 -13.19
CA MET A 210 33.51 -0.80 -14.15
C MET A 210 34.72 0.15 -14.09
N ALA A 211 34.57 1.37 -13.58
CA ALA A 211 35.68 2.30 -13.44
C ALA A 211 36.60 1.95 -12.27
N SER A 212 36.04 1.37 -11.20
CA SER A 212 36.78 0.98 -9.99
C SER A 212 37.06 -0.51 -9.89
N GLY A 213 36.41 -1.34 -10.71
CA GLY A 213 36.43 -2.80 -10.58
C GLY A 213 35.74 -3.30 -9.30
N ARG A 214 34.90 -2.48 -8.66
CA ARG A 214 34.28 -2.83 -7.38
C ARG A 214 32.86 -3.36 -7.56
N ILE A 215 32.53 -4.37 -6.76
CA ILE A 215 31.17 -4.87 -6.58
C ILE A 215 30.50 -4.01 -5.51
N GLU A 216 29.45 -3.29 -5.92
CA GLU A 216 28.81 -2.25 -5.12
C GLU A 216 27.31 -2.56 -4.92
N ASP A 217 26.78 -2.15 -3.77
CA ASP A 217 25.36 -2.29 -3.44
C ASP A 217 24.54 -1.28 -4.25
N GLN A 218 23.57 -1.77 -5.01
CA GLN A 218 22.66 -1.00 -5.84
C GLN A 218 21.21 -1.03 -5.32
N SER A 219 20.98 -1.52 -4.10
CA SER A 219 19.63 -1.70 -3.54
C SER A 219 18.83 -0.40 -3.54
N ALA A 220 19.48 0.75 -3.30
CA ALA A 220 18.87 2.07 -3.33
C ALA A 220 18.10 2.38 -4.62
N ALA A 221 18.61 1.96 -5.79
CA ALA A 221 17.99 2.23 -7.08
C ALA A 221 16.69 1.44 -7.29
N PHE A 222 16.54 0.28 -6.65
CA PHE A 222 15.37 -0.59 -6.77
C PHE A 222 14.36 -0.37 -5.64
N ASN A 223 14.83 0.01 -4.46
CA ASN A 223 13.94 0.26 -3.32
C ASN A 223 13.02 1.47 -3.55
N ILE A 224 13.37 2.39 -4.47
CA ILE A 224 12.52 3.52 -4.83
C ILE A 224 11.09 3.11 -5.22
N PHE A 225 10.90 1.91 -5.80
CA PHE A 225 9.58 1.38 -6.10
C PHE A 225 8.77 1.06 -4.83
N SER A 226 9.40 0.50 -3.80
CA SER A 226 8.77 0.28 -2.49
C SER A 226 8.45 1.60 -1.80
N PHE A 227 9.31 2.61 -1.93
CA PHE A 227 9.02 3.96 -1.45
C PHE A 227 7.80 4.57 -2.14
N PHE A 228 7.69 4.49 -3.48
CA PHE A 228 6.53 4.97 -4.22
C PHE A 228 5.24 4.24 -3.84
N SER A 229 5.29 2.91 -3.70
CA SER A 229 4.15 2.13 -3.22
C SER A 229 3.71 2.59 -1.84
N GLY A 230 4.65 2.76 -0.92
CA GLY A 230 4.37 3.21 0.44
C GLY A 230 3.76 4.62 0.48
N ILE A 231 4.27 5.56 -0.30
CA ILE A 231 3.68 6.91 -0.40
C ILE A 231 2.26 6.82 -0.97
N ASN A 232 2.04 6.01 -1.99
CA ASN A 232 0.73 5.85 -2.59
C ASN A 232 -0.29 5.27 -1.59
N ASP A 233 0.11 4.26 -0.81
CA ASP A 233 -0.72 3.67 0.25
C ASP A 233 -1.04 4.70 1.35
N PHE A 234 -0.06 5.52 1.72
CA PHE A 234 -0.25 6.59 2.70
C PHE A 234 -1.21 7.67 2.20
N LEU A 235 -1.11 8.10 0.94
CA LEU A 235 -1.99 9.12 0.36
C LEU A 235 -3.45 8.64 0.23
N HIS A 236 -3.65 7.35 -0.05
CA HIS A 236 -5.00 6.79 -0.25
C HIS A 236 -5.65 6.29 1.03
N PHE A 237 -4.87 5.69 1.94
CA PHE A 237 -5.40 4.96 3.09
C PHE A 237 -4.86 5.44 4.43
N GLY A 238 -3.91 6.37 4.45
CA GLY A 238 -3.19 6.76 5.65
C GLY A 238 -2.26 5.67 6.16
N ASN A 239 -2.05 4.59 5.42
CA ASN A 239 -1.18 3.48 5.82
C ASN A 239 0.28 3.78 5.49
N ALA A 240 1.15 3.69 6.49
CA ALA A 240 2.58 3.95 6.38
C ALA A 240 3.45 2.72 6.67
N ASP A 241 2.92 1.50 6.70
CA ASP A 241 3.67 0.30 7.10
C ASP A 241 4.79 -0.01 6.10
N VAL A 242 4.47 0.01 4.80
CA VAL A 242 5.46 -0.19 3.72
C VAL A 242 6.56 0.89 3.77
N LEU A 243 6.16 2.13 4.05
CA LEU A 243 7.10 3.25 4.24
C LEU A 243 7.98 3.03 5.47
N SER A 244 7.39 2.64 6.59
CA SER A 244 8.09 2.43 7.85
C SER A 244 9.18 1.38 7.73
N GLU A 245 8.85 0.25 7.10
CA GLU A 245 9.82 -0.81 6.82
C GLU A 245 10.97 -0.31 5.92
N TYR A 246 10.70 0.60 4.99
CA TYR A 246 11.73 1.24 4.18
C TYR A 246 12.64 2.13 5.06
N PHE A 247 12.04 2.96 5.93
CA PHE A 247 12.77 3.95 6.74
C PHE A 247 13.58 3.32 7.89
N ASP A 248 13.23 2.12 8.35
CA ASP A 248 13.94 1.42 9.43
C ASP A 248 15.27 0.77 8.98
N SER A 249 15.54 0.68 7.68
CA SER A 249 16.79 0.10 7.18
C SER A 249 17.93 1.14 7.17
N LYS A 250 19.00 0.87 7.93
CA LYS A 250 20.09 1.83 8.19
C LYS A 250 20.81 2.37 6.94
N ASN A 251 20.75 1.65 5.82
CA ASN A 251 21.43 2.04 4.58
C ASN A 251 20.52 2.74 3.57
N GLU A 252 19.19 2.56 3.63
CA GLU A 252 18.28 3.12 2.61
C GLU A 252 17.79 4.53 2.96
N PHE A 253 17.84 4.89 4.25
CA PHE A 253 17.39 6.17 4.76
C PHE A 253 18.20 7.37 4.22
N SER A 254 19.52 7.22 4.06
CA SER A 254 20.42 8.27 3.56
C SER A 254 20.21 8.58 2.08
N TYR A 255 19.81 7.60 1.26
CA TYR A 255 19.48 7.83 -0.16
C TYR A 255 18.21 8.67 -0.34
N LEU A 256 17.26 8.58 0.60
CA LEU A 256 16.02 9.36 0.57
C LEU A 256 16.17 10.79 1.06
N THR A 257 17.21 11.09 1.83
CA THR A 257 17.33 12.32 2.63
C THR A 257 18.65 13.05 2.41
N GLY A 258 19.58 12.45 1.66
CA GLY A 258 20.93 12.94 1.51
C GLY A 258 21.80 12.67 2.72
N ALA A 259 23.01 13.25 2.72
CA ALA A 259 24.00 13.09 3.78
C ALA A 259 23.81 14.06 4.95
N ASP A 260 22.92 15.04 4.84
CA ASP A 260 22.73 16.08 5.85
C ASP A 260 22.00 15.52 7.09
N PRO A 261 22.60 15.55 8.28
CA PRO A 261 21.99 15.05 9.51
C PRO A 261 20.67 15.73 9.89
N ALA A 262 20.49 17.01 9.57
CA ALA A 262 19.26 17.73 9.87
C ALA A 262 18.11 17.23 8.99
N VAL A 263 18.35 17.07 7.69
CA VAL A 263 17.38 16.50 6.74
C VAL A 263 16.99 15.07 7.15
N GLN A 264 17.98 14.27 7.55
CA GLN A 264 17.75 12.92 8.06
C GLN A 264 16.88 12.92 9.32
N ASN A 265 17.11 13.84 10.26
CA ASN A 265 16.30 13.91 11.48
C ASN A 265 14.84 14.29 11.18
N THR A 266 14.62 15.30 10.33
CA THR A 266 13.27 15.72 9.90
C THR A 266 12.52 14.58 9.22
N ALA A 267 13.16 13.89 8.26
CA ALA A 267 12.54 12.75 7.60
C ALA A 267 12.16 11.61 8.56
N ARG A 268 12.91 11.43 9.66
CA ARG A 268 12.62 10.42 10.68
C ARG A 268 11.39 10.82 11.49
N GLN A 269 11.25 12.10 11.84
CA GLN A 269 10.05 12.60 12.50
C GLN A 269 8.82 12.48 11.59
N ILE A 270 8.93 12.89 10.32
CA ILE A 270 7.86 12.72 9.33
C ILE A 270 7.39 11.26 9.27
N THR A 271 8.33 10.32 9.17
CA THR A 271 8.01 8.89 9.15
C THR A 271 7.26 8.45 10.40
N LYS A 272 7.71 8.91 11.57
CA LYS A 272 7.07 8.59 12.86
C LYS A 272 5.64 9.16 12.94
N HIS A 273 5.40 10.36 12.42
CA HIS A 273 4.06 10.93 12.37
C HIS A 273 3.16 10.19 11.37
N MET A 274 3.70 9.78 10.21
CA MET A 274 3.01 8.90 9.26
C MET A 274 2.64 7.55 9.88
N GLN A 275 3.52 6.95 10.69
CA GLN A 275 3.23 5.73 11.46
C GLN A 275 2.09 5.94 12.45
N LYS A 276 2.08 7.07 13.16
CA LYS A 276 1.01 7.41 14.10
C LYS A 276 -0.34 7.54 13.39
N ILE A 277 -0.34 8.15 12.20
CA ILE A 277 -1.51 8.19 11.30
C ILE A 277 -1.93 6.78 10.87
N SER A 278 -0.98 5.94 10.44
CA SER A 278 -1.23 4.54 10.05
C SER A 278 -1.93 3.75 11.16
N LEU A 279 -1.43 3.85 12.39
CA LEU A 279 -2.04 3.20 13.56
C LEU A 279 -3.48 3.68 13.79
N GLY A 280 -3.72 4.99 13.69
CA GLY A 280 -5.07 5.56 13.82
C GLY A 280 -6.02 5.09 12.72
N ALA A 281 -5.55 5.05 11.47
CA ALA A 281 -6.33 4.55 10.35
C ALA A 281 -6.68 3.06 10.52
N GLN A 282 -5.69 2.22 10.83
CA GLN A 282 -5.88 0.76 10.97
C GLN A 282 -6.83 0.40 12.10
N MET A 283 -6.70 1.06 13.26
CA MET A 283 -7.53 0.79 14.43
C MET A 283 -8.87 1.54 14.41
N SER A 284 -9.13 2.35 13.38
CA SER A 284 -10.25 3.30 13.35
C SER A 284 -10.30 4.17 14.62
N ASP A 285 -9.12 4.60 15.08
CA ASP A 285 -8.96 5.47 16.23
C ASP A 285 -8.63 6.90 15.76
N SER A 286 -9.60 7.79 15.93
CA SER A 286 -9.48 9.18 15.46
C SER A 286 -8.42 9.97 16.22
N LYS A 287 -8.10 9.59 17.47
CA LYS A 287 -7.17 10.35 18.30
C LYS A 287 -5.73 10.32 17.77
N PRO A 288 -5.07 9.14 17.63
CA PRO A 288 -3.74 9.07 17.03
C PRO A 288 -3.74 9.53 15.58
N PHE A 289 -4.85 9.37 14.84
CA PHE A 289 -4.97 9.89 13.48
C PHE A 289 -4.86 11.43 13.46
N LEU A 290 -5.73 12.13 14.19
CA LEU A 290 -5.75 13.59 14.24
C LEU A 290 -4.47 14.16 14.85
N GLU A 291 -3.96 13.55 15.93
CA GLU A 291 -2.69 13.97 16.53
C GLU A 291 -1.51 13.77 15.57
N GLY A 292 -1.45 12.65 14.86
CA GLY A 292 -0.40 12.38 13.87
C GLY A 292 -0.46 13.34 12.68
N LEU A 293 -1.66 13.71 12.23
CA LEU A 293 -1.85 14.72 11.19
C LEU A 293 -1.36 16.11 11.63
N LYS A 294 -1.66 16.48 12.88
CA LYS A 294 -1.20 17.74 13.46
C LYS A 294 0.32 17.79 13.53
N GLU A 295 0.93 16.76 14.11
CA GLU A 295 2.39 16.68 14.25
C GLU A 295 3.09 16.63 12.89
N LEU A 296 2.51 15.94 11.91
CA LEU A 296 3.02 15.91 10.54
C LEU A 296 2.99 17.30 9.88
N GLY A 297 1.90 18.05 10.08
CA GLY A 297 1.80 19.43 9.61
C GLY A 297 2.82 20.36 10.27
N GLU A 298 2.97 20.27 11.60
CA GLU A 298 3.96 21.02 12.37
C GLU A 298 5.40 20.72 11.89
N GLU A 299 5.73 19.45 11.63
CA GLU A 299 7.05 19.05 11.13
C GLU A 299 7.31 19.60 9.72
N PHE A 300 6.30 19.65 8.85
CA PHE A 300 6.42 20.26 7.53
C PHE A 300 6.56 21.78 7.55
N GLU A 301 6.02 22.46 8.58
CA GLU A 301 6.21 23.90 8.77
C GLU A 301 7.57 24.20 9.38
N ALA A 302 8.02 23.40 10.36
CA ALA A 302 9.34 23.51 10.97
C ALA A 302 10.48 23.21 10.00
N GLY A 303 10.24 22.33 9.02
CA GLY A 303 11.18 21.96 7.97
C GLY A 303 11.35 22.99 6.85
N VAL A 304 11.02 24.27 7.06
CA VAL A 304 11.17 25.33 6.05
C VAL A 304 12.37 26.22 6.42
N SER A 305 13.30 26.42 5.48
CA SER A 305 14.46 27.29 5.66
C SER A 305 14.08 28.77 5.67
N GLU A 306 15.01 29.64 6.09
CA GLU A 306 14.81 31.10 6.10
C GLU A 306 14.43 31.67 4.71
N ASP A 307 14.87 31.03 3.63
CA ASP A 307 14.54 31.38 2.25
C ASP A 307 13.18 30.82 1.78
N GLY A 308 12.39 30.22 2.67
CA GLY A 308 11.08 29.65 2.38
C GLY A 308 11.12 28.31 1.63
N ASN A 309 12.30 27.67 1.50
CA ASN A 309 12.43 26.38 0.84
C ASN A 309 12.32 25.25 1.86
N SER A 310 11.63 24.16 1.52
CA SER A 310 11.66 22.94 2.33
C SER A 310 13.09 22.42 2.47
N ILE A 311 13.45 22.00 3.69
CA ILE A 311 14.69 21.30 4.01
C ILE A 311 14.78 19.95 3.30
N LEU A 312 13.63 19.39 2.87
CA LEU A 312 13.55 18.16 2.09
C LEU A 312 13.75 18.40 0.58
N LYS A 313 13.94 19.64 0.13
CA LYS A 313 14.09 19.96 -1.30
C LYS A 313 15.27 19.20 -1.90
N GLY A 314 15.03 18.56 -3.05
CA GLY A 314 16.05 17.74 -3.75
C GLY A 314 16.17 16.30 -3.23
N THR A 315 15.38 15.94 -2.23
CA THR A 315 15.29 14.58 -1.69
C THR A 315 14.06 13.84 -2.23
N SER A 316 14.06 12.51 -2.18
CA SER A 316 12.91 11.70 -2.63
C SER A 316 11.64 11.98 -1.83
N LEU A 317 11.76 12.25 -0.52
CA LEU A 317 10.61 12.63 0.32
C LEU A 317 10.08 14.03 -0.04
N GLY A 318 10.98 14.96 -0.36
CA GLY A 318 10.61 16.30 -0.80
C GLY A 318 9.81 16.34 -2.10
N ILE A 319 9.95 15.32 -2.97
CA ILE A 319 9.13 15.19 -4.20
C ILE A 319 7.64 15.06 -3.83
N PHE A 320 7.31 14.35 -2.75
CA PHE A 320 5.93 14.05 -2.37
C PHE A 320 5.38 14.95 -1.27
N GLU A 321 6.22 15.77 -0.64
CA GLU A 321 5.80 16.69 0.41
C GLU A 321 4.62 17.55 -0.03
N GLN A 322 4.71 18.20 -1.20
CA GLN A 322 3.62 19.02 -1.71
C GLN A 322 2.35 18.19 -1.97
N LYS A 323 2.52 16.95 -2.48
CA LYS A 323 1.38 16.06 -2.71
C LYS A 323 0.69 15.67 -1.40
N ILE A 324 1.44 15.39 -0.35
CA ILE A 324 0.89 15.11 0.99
C ILE A 324 0.15 16.36 1.51
N LYS A 325 0.76 17.55 1.37
CA LYS A 325 0.15 18.83 1.74
C LYS A 325 -1.16 19.06 0.99
N ASP A 326 -1.22 18.78 -0.30
CA ASP A 326 -2.42 18.96 -1.13
C ASP A 326 -3.53 17.96 -0.78
N GLU A 327 -3.17 16.70 -0.52
CA GLU A 327 -4.15 15.62 -0.27
C GLU A 327 -4.76 15.65 1.13
N TYR A 328 -4.00 16.09 2.14
CA TYR A 328 -4.52 16.26 3.50
C TYR A 328 -4.99 17.69 3.77
N GLY A 329 -4.42 18.69 3.11
CA GLY A 329 -4.88 20.08 3.16
C GLY A 329 -4.99 20.62 4.59
N ASP A 330 -6.16 21.16 4.91
CA ASP A 330 -6.44 21.75 6.22
C ASP A 330 -6.33 20.74 7.38
N LEU A 331 -6.42 19.43 7.12
CA LEU A 331 -6.21 18.42 8.16
C LEU A 331 -4.80 18.42 8.74
N LEU A 332 -3.80 18.96 8.02
CA LEU A 332 -2.45 19.13 8.56
C LEU A 332 -2.33 20.37 9.46
N LYS A 333 -3.22 21.35 9.31
CA LYS A 333 -3.16 22.64 10.02
C LYS A 333 -4.10 22.70 11.22
N ASP A 334 -5.37 22.34 10.98
CA ASP A 334 -6.42 22.29 12.00
C ASP A 334 -7.19 20.95 11.90
N PRO A 335 -6.52 19.83 12.25
CA PRO A 335 -7.15 18.52 12.21
C PRO A 335 -8.40 18.47 13.08
N ASN A 336 -9.53 18.15 12.44
CA ASN A 336 -10.81 18.01 13.10
C ASN A 336 -11.58 16.79 12.58
N ILE A 337 -12.48 16.28 13.44
CA ILE A 337 -13.19 15.03 13.17
C ILE A 337 -14.11 15.11 11.94
N LEU A 338 -14.68 16.27 11.64
CA LEU A 338 -15.60 16.42 10.51
C LEU A 338 -14.87 16.34 9.17
N ASP A 339 -13.71 17.00 9.07
CA ASP A 339 -12.87 16.90 7.88
C ASP A 339 -12.25 15.51 7.73
N LEU A 340 -11.88 14.86 8.83
CA LEU A 340 -11.38 13.48 8.78
C LEU A 340 -12.45 12.52 8.25
N ILE A 341 -13.72 12.67 8.66
CA ILE A 341 -14.83 11.87 8.12
C ILE A 341 -14.98 12.10 6.61
N ILE A 342 -14.92 13.35 6.15
CA ILE A 342 -15.01 13.67 4.70
C ILE A 342 -13.82 13.08 3.94
N TRP A 343 -12.62 13.15 4.50
CA TRP A 343 -11.41 12.56 3.94
C TRP A 343 -11.58 11.04 3.76
N CYS A 344 -12.03 10.33 4.81
CA CYS A 344 -12.32 8.89 4.73
C CYS A 344 -13.35 8.57 3.64
N VAL A 345 -14.43 9.35 3.54
CA VAL A 345 -15.48 9.16 2.53
C VAL A 345 -14.94 9.35 1.11
N ASN A 346 -14.08 10.35 0.89
CA ASN A 346 -13.50 10.62 -0.43
C ASN A 346 -12.53 9.51 -0.87
N ARG A 347 -11.93 8.79 0.07
CA ARG A 347 -11.01 7.66 -0.16
C ARG A 347 -11.68 6.28 -0.16
N GLY A 348 -13.00 6.22 -0.01
CA GLY A 348 -13.72 4.94 0.05
C GLY A 348 -13.58 4.19 1.39
N LEU A 349 -13.02 4.83 2.42
CA LEU A 349 -12.86 4.30 3.78
C LEU A 349 -14.17 4.44 4.59
N ILE A 350 -15.27 3.93 4.03
CA ILE A 350 -16.63 4.20 4.51
C ILE A 350 -16.90 3.57 5.88
N GLN A 351 -16.33 2.40 6.17
CA GLN A 351 -16.44 1.77 7.49
C GLN A 351 -15.77 2.62 8.59
N GLN A 352 -14.61 3.21 8.29
CA GLN A 352 -13.93 4.13 9.21
C GLN A 352 -14.76 5.40 9.41
N ALA A 353 -15.25 6.00 8.32
CA ALA A 353 -16.13 7.17 8.38
C ALA A 353 -17.37 6.92 9.26
N LEU A 354 -18.08 5.80 9.05
CA LEU A 354 -19.24 5.42 9.85
C LEU A 354 -18.89 5.14 11.32
N THR A 355 -17.72 4.57 11.57
CA THR A 355 -17.21 4.33 12.92
C THR A 355 -16.96 5.65 13.64
N PHE A 356 -16.28 6.61 13.01
CA PHE A 356 -16.08 7.95 13.57
C PHE A 356 -17.37 8.73 13.77
N ILE A 357 -18.34 8.59 12.85
CA ILE A 357 -19.67 9.17 13.00
C ILE A 357 -20.31 8.68 14.30
N GLU A 358 -20.31 7.37 14.54
CA GLU A 358 -20.94 6.81 15.74
C GLU A 358 -20.16 7.14 17.02
N SER A 359 -18.84 6.97 17.03
CA SER A 359 -18.04 7.08 18.26
C SER A 359 -17.68 8.50 18.64
N MET A 360 -17.45 9.40 17.68
CA MET A 360 -16.87 10.73 17.95
C MET A 360 -17.89 11.86 17.85
N LEU A 361 -18.86 11.78 16.95
CA LEU A 361 -19.82 12.88 16.82
C LEU A 361 -20.69 13.12 18.05
N PRO A 362 -21.06 12.13 18.90
CA PRO A 362 -21.75 12.43 20.16
C PRO A 362 -21.03 13.49 21.00
N TYR A 363 -19.70 13.43 21.08
CA TYR A 363 -18.88 14.45 21.75
C TYR A 363 -18.87 15.77 20.98
N TYR A 364 -18.80 15.74 19.64
CA TYR A 364 -18.91 16.95 18.82
C TYR A 364 -20.24 17.70 19.06
N TYR A 365 -21.38 16.98 19.14
CA TYR A 365 -22.68 17.57 19.46
C TYR A 365 -22.66 18.29 20.80
N GLN A 366 -21.95 17.72 21.77
CA GLN A 366 -21.83 18.29 23.09
C GLN A 366 -20.91 19.52 23.11
N ASP A 367 -19.71 19.42 22.54
CA ASP A 367 -18.72 20.48 22.51
C ASP A 367 -19.23 21.72 21.76
N LYS A 368 -20.08 21.52 20.74
CA LYS A 368 -20.74 22.60 19.99
C LYS A 368 -22.11 23.02 20.55
N GLU A 369 -22.48 22.50 21.72
CA GLU A 369 -23.76 22.77 22.40
C GLU A 369 -24.99 22.55 21.50
N ILE A 370 -24.88 21.68 20.50
CA ILE A 370 -25.96 21.34 19.57
C ILE A 370 -26.97 20.43 20.29
N LEU A 371 -26.47 19.45 21.03
CA LEU A 371 -27.21 18.61 21.96
C LEU A 371 -26.24 18.13 23.03
N TYR A 372 -26.52 18.43 24.30
CA TYR A 372 -25.69 17.97 25.41
C TYR A 372 -26.51 17.66 26.65
N PHE A 373 -25.87 16.95 27.56
CA PHE A 373 -26.43 16.53 28.83
C PHE A 373 -25.56 17.06 29.96
N ASN A 374 -26.16 17.26 31.12
CA ASN A 374 -25.40 17.70 32.29
C ASN A 374 -24.58 16.54 32.84
N ARG A 375 -23.24 16.69 32.83
CA ARG A 375 -22.30 15.66 33.27
C ARG A 375 -22.52 15.21 34.71
N GLU A 376 -22.84 16.12 35.62
CA GLU A 376 -23.08 15.75 37.02
C GLU A 376 -24.38 14.98 37.19
N GLU A 377 -25.41 15.33 36.40
CA GLU A 377 -26.66 14.57 36.40
C GLU A 377 -26.45 13.18 35.79
N LEU A 378 -25.70 13.06 34.69
CA LEU A 378 -25.38 11.76 34.07
C LEU A 378 -24.65 10.81 35.03
N LYS A 379 -23.67 11.33 35.80
CA LYS A 379 -22.92 10.54 36.78
C LYS A 379 -23.83 9.88 37.83
N ASN A 380 -24.90 10.57 38.24
CA ASN A 380 -25.88 10.01 39.19
C ASN A 380 -26.58 8.76 38.65
N PHE A 381 -26.64 8.58 37.33
CA PHE A 381 -27.24 7.43 36.66
C PHE A 381 -26.20 6.43 36.12
N GLY A 382 -24.91 6.65 36.39
CA GLY A 382 -23.84 5.81 35.84
C GLY A 382 -23.76 5.85 34.31
N GLU A 383 -24.21 6.94 33.69
CA GLU A 383 -24.14 7.17 32.25
C GLU A 383 -23.02 8.15 31.90
N ASP A 384 -22.52 8.03 30.68
CA ASP A 384 -21.65 9.00 30.03
C ASP A 384 -22.38 9.71 28.87
N GLU A 385 -21.74 10.74 28.30
CA GLU A 385 -22.28 11.53 27.21
C GLU A 385 -22.67 10.67 26.00
N TYR A 386 -21.82 9.70 25.67
CA TYR A 386 -21.98 8.82 24.54
C TYR A 386 -23.23 7.92 24.69
N SER A 387 -23.38 7.30 25.85
CA SER A 387 -24.51 6.42 26.16
C SER A 387 -25.82 7.20 26.25
N ALA A 388 -25.82 8.39 26.87
CA ALA A 388 -26.96 9.29 26.92
C ALA A 388 -27.41 9.74 25.52
N PHE A 389 -26.47 10.17 24.68
CA PHE A 389 -26.73 10.56 23.30
C PHE A 389 -27.35 9.41 22.50
N ASN A 390 -26.77 8.22 22.60
CA ASN A 390 -27.28 7.02 21.91
C ASN A 390 -28.67 6.61 22.39
N LYS A 391 -28.96 6.72 23.69
CA LYS A 391 -30.30 6.48 24.23
C LYS A 391 -31.30 7.51 23.74
N TYR A 392 -30.91 8.78 23.71
CA TYR A 392 -31.75 9.85 23.15
C TYR A 392 -32.10 9.59 21.69
N LEU A 393 -31.13 9.15 20.87
CA LEU A 393 -31.36 8.80 19.47
C LEU A 393 -32.37 7.68 19.26
N ASN A 394 -32.51 6.73 20.19
CA ASN A 394 -33.47 5.62 20.07
C ASN A 394 -34.95 6.06 20.10
N LYS A 395 -35.22 7.34 20.42
CA LYS A 395 -36.56 7.94 20.36
C LYS A 395 -37.03 8.18 18.94
N PHE A 396 -36.11 8.42 18.01
CA PHE A 396 -36.44 8.60 16.60
C PHE A 396 -36.81 7.25 16.00
N ARG A 397 -38.09 7.12 15.63
CA ARG A 397 -38.67 5.93 15.01
C ARG A 397 -39.38 6.34 13.73
N PHE A 398 -39.50 5.41 12.79
CA PHE A 398 -40.30 5.60 11.59
C PHE A 398 -41.79 5.51 11.92
N GLU A 399 -42.63 6.15 11.10
CA GLU A 399 -44.08 5.97 11.16
C GLU A 399 -44.46 4.56 10.73
N ASN A 400 -45.54 4.02 11.31
CA ASN A 400 -46.12 2.72 10.94
C ASN A 400 -45.10 1.56 10.88
N GLN A 401 -44.16 1.51 11.84
CA GLN A 401 -43.19 0.41 11.94
C GLN A 401 -43.92 -0.94 12.10
N ASP A 402 -43.83 -1.78 11.07
CA ASP A 402 -44.33 -3.15 11.06
C ASP A 402 -43.49 -3.99 12.02
N ARG A 403 -44.15 -4.81 12.85
CA ARG A 403 -43.49 -5.72 13.79
C ARG A 403 -42.62 -6.75 13.08
N GLY A 404 -42.86 -7.03 11.80
CA GLY A 404 -42.06 -7.95 10.99
C GLY A 404 -40.87 -7.32 10.23
N LYS A 405 -40.68 -5.99 10.29
CA LYS A 405 -39.63 -5.29 9.53
C LYS A 405 -38.58 -4.69 10.45
N GLU A 406 -37.32 -4.96 10.12
CA GLU A 406 -36.17 -4.37 10.83
C GLU A 406 -36.00 -2.89 10.48
N LEU A 407 -35.36 -2.10 11.36
CA LEU A 407 -35.07 -0.69 11.09
C LEU A 407 -34.22 -0.47 9.82
N ALA A 408 -33.39 -1.45 9.46
CA ALA A 408 -32.59 -1.44 8.25
C ALA A 408 -33.46 -1.36 6.98
N PHE A 409 -34.64 -1.98 6.97
CA PHE A 409 -35.59 -1.89 5.85
C PHE A 409 -35.95 -0.42 5.57
N TYR A 410 -36.40 0.31 6.57
CA TYR A 410 -36.81 1.71 6.42
C TYR A 410 -35.65 2.61 6.01
N VAL A 411 -34.49 2.44 6.63
CA VAL A 411 -33.28 3.21 6.29
C VAL A 411 -32.84 2.97 4.84
N TYR A 412 -32.89 1.73 4.36
CA TYR A 412 -32.59 1.43 2.96
C TYR A 412 -33.53 2.19 2.01
N HIS A 413 -34.83 2.14 2.26
CA HIS A 413 -35.81 2.82 1.40
C HIS A 413 -35.69 4.35 1.47
N LEU A 414 -35.33 4.90 2.64
CA LEU A 414 -35.06 6.32 2.84
C LEU A 414 -33.88 6.81 1.98
N ILE A 415 -32.82 6.01 1.86
CA ILE A 415 -31.59 6.39 1.17
C ILE A 415 -31.66 6.08 -0.33
N GLU A 416 -32.26 4.95 -0.72
CA GLU A 416 -32.36 4.54 -2.13
C GLU A 416 -33.53 5.19 -2.88
N GLY A 417 -34.46 5.85 -2.18
CA GLY A 417 -35.57 6.56 -2.81
C GLY A 417 -36.61 5.64 -3.45
N SER A 418 -36.85 4.46 -2.86
CA SER A 418 -37.83 3.49 -3.36
C SER A 418 -39.28 3.91 -3.06
N ARG A 419 -40.23 3.39 -3.85
CA ARG A 419 -41.68 3.74 -3.83
C ARG A 419 -42.45 3.20 -2.62
N GLU A 420 -41.77 2.83 -1.54
CA GLU A 420 -42.44 2.28 -0.37
C GLU A 420 -43.25 3.40 0.32
N PRO A 421 -44.57 3.24 0.47
CA PRO A 421 -45.39 4.26 1.11
C PRO A 421 -45.00 4.40 2.60
N ASN A 422 -44.92 5.64 3.08
CA ASN A 422 -44.77 6.00 4.50
C ASN A 422 -43.40 5.73 5.16
N VAL A 423 -42.29 5.85 4.42
CA VAL A 423 -40.94 5.85 5.01
C VAL A 423 -40.57 7.26 5.52
N GLU A 424 -41.26 7.69 6.57
CA GLU A 424 -41.05 9.00 7.20
C GLU A 424 -40.75 8.85 8.70
N TRP A 425 -40.01 9.81 9.25
CA TRP A 425 -39.75 9.85 10.69
C TRP A 425 -40.99 10.30 11.45
N ARG A 426 -41.34 9.58 12.51
CA ARG A 426 -42.43 9.95 13.41
C ARG A 426 -42.14 11.29 14.08
N ASN A 427 -43.12 12.18 14.01
CA ASN A 427 -43.09 13.44 14.73
C ASN A 427 -43.13 13.23 16.26
N LEU A 428 -42.10 13.75 16.95
CA LEU A 428 -42.02 13.72 18.41
C LEU A 428 -42.70 14.95 19.03
N THR A 429 -43.36 14.77 20.17
CA THR A 429 -43.92 15.87 20.96
C THR A 429 -42.81 16.70 21.59
N ASN A 430 -43.10 17.96 21.95
CA ASN A 430 -42.13 18.82 22.66
C ASN A 430 -41.63 18.17 23.96
N HIS A 431 -42.51 17.47 24.67
CA HIS A 431 -42.11 16.70 25.85
C HIS A 431 -41.11 15.59 25.53
N ALA A 432 -41.35 14.82 24.46
CA ALA A 432 -40.47 13.73 24.06
C ALA A 432 -39.09 14.22 23.57
N LEU A 433 -39.04 15.39 22.94
CA LEU A 433 -37.80 16.05 22.51
C LEU A 433 -37.01 16.63 23.69
N ARG A 434 -37.70 17.20 24.68
CA ARG A 434 -37.07 17.89 25.81
C ARG A 434 -36.41 16.95 26.82
N TYR A 435 -36.98 15.77 27.02
CA TYR A 435 -36.53 14.85 28.06
C TYR A 435 -35.97 13.57 27.48
N TYR A 436 -35.10 12.89 28.21
CA TYR A 436 -34.70 11.51 27.97
C TYR A 436 -34.71 10.72 29.28
N TYR A 437 -34.80 9.39 29.17
CA TYR A 437 -34.94 8.49 30.31
C TYR A 437 -33.62 7.74 30.49
N PRO A 438 -32.80 8.07 31.52
CA PRO A 438 -31.59 7.32 31.83
C PRO A 438 -31.93 5.90 32.28
N GLY A 439 -30.96 5.00 32.15
CA GLY A 439 -31.08 3.59 32.52
C GLY A 439 -30.63 3.34 33.95
N SER A 440 -31.53 3.51 34.92
CA SER A 440 -31.43 2.90 36.25
C SER A 440 -32.81 2.41 36.70
N ASN A 441 -32.83 1.37 37.53
CA ASN A 441 -33.97 0.51 37.93
C ASN A 441 -35.22 1.19 38.57
N ASN A 442 -35.39 2.51 38.47
CA ASN A 442 -36.57 3.21 38.94
C ASN A 442 -37.38 3.74 37.75
N GLN A 443 -38.62 3.23 37.61
CA GLN A 443 -39.56 3.72 36.61
C GLN A 443 -39.91 5.19 36.90
N GLY A 444 -39.38 6.13 36.11
CA GLY A 444 -39.89 7.51 36.07
C GLY A 444 -38.85 8.63 35.97
N ASP A 445 -37.56 8.36 36.21
CA ASP A 445 -36.53 9.40 36.17
C ASP A 445 -36.32 9.91 34.74
N LYS A 446 -36.27 11.24 34.60
CA LYS A 446 -36.08 11.92 33.31
C LYS A 446 -35.05 13.02 33.48
N LEU A 447 -34.19 13.15 32.48
CA LEU A 447 -33.22 14.24 32.38
C LEU A 447 -33.59 15.16 31.23
N GLU A 448 -33.41 16.45 31.47
CA GLU A 448 -33.61 17.49 30.47
C GLU A 448 -32.39 17.60 29.57
N ILE A 449 -32.62 17.61 28.25
CA ILE A 449 -31.56 17.89 27.29
C ILE A 449 -31.25 19.38 27.26
N LYS A 450 -30.02 19.74 26.93
CA LYS A 450 -29.61 21.12 26.72
C LYS A 450 -29.13 21.32 25.28
N SER A 451 -29.38 22.52 24.76
CA SER A 451 -28.99 22.91 23.41
C SER A 451 -29.07 24.43 23.29
N ARG A 452 -28.14 25.05 22.57
CA ARG A 452 -28.23 26.49 22.23
C ARG A 452 -29.44 26.84 21.34
N TYR A 453 -30.08 25.82 20.77
CA TYR A 453 -31.29 25.96 19.94
C TYR A 453 -32.59 25.80 20.74
N ILE A 454 -32.50 25.67 22.07
CA ILE A 454 -33.63 25.67 23.00
C ILE A 454 -33.55 26.93 23.83
N HIS A 455 -34.59 27.76 23.81
CA HIS A 455 -34.61 29.05 24.50
C HIS A 455 -35.96 29.31 25.15
N ASN A 456 -36.01 30.29 26.04
CA ASN A 456 -37.26 30.76 26.63
C ASN A 456 -37.84 31.91 25.82
N ASP A 457 -39.15 31.93 25.62
CA ASP A 457 -39.86 33.08 25.09
C ASP A 457 -39.89 34.24 26.11
N ARG A 458 -40.49 35.37 25.73
CA ARG A 458 -40.60 36.58 26.58
C ARG A 458 -41.39 36.36 27.87
N ILE A 459 -42.14 35.28 27.99
CA ILE A 459 -43.01 34.93 29.12
C ILE A 459 -42.39 33.77 29.93
N GLY A 460 -41.23 33.25 29.51
CA GLY A 460 -40.49 32.19 30.19
C GLY A 460 -40.85 30.77 29.74
N ASN A 461 -41.64 30.59 28.67
CA ASN A 461 -41.93 29.25 28.15
C ASN A 461 -40.80 28.75 27.27
N ILE A 462 -40.49 27.45 27.38
CA ILE A 462 -39.45 26.82 26.56
C ILE A 462 -39.95 26.63 25.12
N VAL A 463 -39.19 27.18 24.18
CA VAL A 463 -39.39 27.13 22.74
C VAL A 463 -38.42 26.13 22.12
N LEU A 464 -38.96 25.25 21.27
CA LEU A 464 -38.23 24.14 20.63
C LEU A 464 -38.22 24.25 19.10
N ASP A 465 -38.73 25.32 18.53
CA ASP A 465 -38.94 25.44 17.07
C ASP A 465 -37.62 25.39 16.30
N ASP A 466 -36.60 26.14 16.77
CA ASP A 466 -35.27 26.09 16.19
C ASP A 466 -34.61 24.72 16.34
N PHE A 467 -34.71 24.12 17.54
CA PHE A 467 -34.19 22.76 17.78
C PHE A 467 -34.85 21.73 16.84
N ARG A 468 -36.17 21.82 16.67
CA ARG A 468 -36.94 20.95 15.78
C ARG A 468 -36.57 21.16 14.32
N ALA A 469 -36.43 22.40 13.88
CA ALA A 469 -36.14 22.70 12.48
C ALA A 469 -34.68 22.39 12.10
N LYS A 470 -33.73 22.62 13.02
CA LYS A 470 -32.29 22.58 12.72
C LYS A 470 -31.61 21.31 13.24
N VAL A 471 -31.92 20.88 14.47
CA VAL A 471 -31.17 19.79 15.14
C VAL A 471 -31.80 18.43 14.90
N VAL A 472 -33.14 18.31 14.96
CA VAL A 472 -33.85 17.03 14.78
C VAL A 472 -33.50 16.32 13.45
N PRO A 473 -33.46 17.00 12.28
CA PRO A 473 -33.07 16.35 11.03
C PRO A 473 -31.65 15.78 11.04
N LEU A 474 -30.73 16.41 11.77
CA LEU A 474 -29.36 15.90 11.93
C LEU A 474 -29.32 14.68 12.85
N LEU A 475 -30.10 14.67 13.93
CA LEU A 475 -30.19 13.52 14.82
C LEU A 475 -30.83 12.31 14.12
N GLN A 476 -31.84 12.55 13.30
CA GLN A 476 -32.41 11.55 12.39
C GLN A 476 -31.37 11.03 11.41
N SER A 477 -30.57 11.92 10.80
CA SER A 477 -29.48 11.53 9.89
C SER A 477 -28.39 10.71 10.58
N HIS A 478 -28.00 11.09 11.79
CA HIS A 478 -27.07 10.33 12.61
C HIS A 478 -27.64 8.93 12.94
N ARG A 479 -28.93 8.87 13.30
CA ARG A 479 -29.61 7.60 13.57
C ARG A 479 -29.62 6.69 12.34
N THR A 480 -29.89 7.25 11.15
CA THR A 480 -29.79 6.55 9.87
C THR A 480 -28.41 5.95 9.67
N LEU A 481 -27.35 6.76 9.83
CA LEU A 481 -25.96 6.32 9.63
C LEU A 481 -25.54 5.22 10.61
N LYS A 482 -26.00 5.29 11.87
CA LYS A 482 -25.79 4.23 12.85
C LYS A 482 -26.44 2.91 12.45
N ILE A 483 -27.67 2.96 11.93
CA ILE A 483 -28.37 1.75 11.43
C ILE A 483 -27.62 1.17 10.23
N ILE A 484 -27.13 2.01 9.30
CA ILE A 484 -26.32 1.57 8.15
C ILE A 484 -25.03 0.90 8.63
N ARG A 485 -24.31 1.49 9.59
CA ARG A 485 -23.10 0.89 10.16
C ARG A 485 -23.39 -0.51 10.72
N ASN A 486 -24.50 -0.69 11.43
CA ASN A 486 -24.88 -2.01 11.96
C ASN A 486 -25.09 -3.05 10.85
N VAL A 487 -25.76 -2.69 9.75
CA VAL A 487 -25.92 -3.56 8.57
C VAL A 487 -24.56 -3.97 8.00
N PHE A 488 -23.65 -3.00 7.86
CA PHE A 488 -22.29 -3.23 7.38
C PHE A 488 -21.46 -4.12 8.32
N ASN A 489 -21.55 -3.92 9.63
CA ASN A 489 -20.83 -4.70 10.63
C ASN A 489 -21.29 -6.17 10.69
N HIS A 490 -22.59 -6.41 10.50
CA HIS A 490 -23.13 -7.79 10.49
C HIS A 490 -22.94 -8.50 9.14
N GLY A 491 -22.31 -7.85 8.14
CA GLY A 491 -22.15 -8.41 6.81
C GLY A 491 -23.49 -8.74 6.13
N ASN A 492 -24.59 -8.12 6.57
CA ASN A 492 -25.91 -8.41 6.06
C ASN A 492 -26.03 -7.83 4.65
N SER A 493 -26.23 -8.70 3.65
CA SER A 493 -26.43 -8.29 2.26
C SER A 493 -27.80 -7.63 2.05
N ASN A 494 -28.78 -7.95 2.89
CA ASN A 494 -30.09 -7.33 2.84
C ASN A 494 -29.98 -5.87 3.32
N TYR A 495 -30.68 -4.97 2.62
CA TYR A 495 -30.78 -3.55 2.97
C TYR A 495 -29.45 -2.79 2.90
N ARG A 496 -28.49 -3.29 2.12
CA ARG A 496 -27.24 -2.58 1.86
C ARG A 496 -27.47 -1.43 0.87
N VAL A 497 -27.32 -0.21 1.36
CA VAL A 497 -27.42 1.00 0.54
C VAL A 497 -26.29 1.08 -0.48
N SER A 498 -26.56 1.71 -1.63
CA SER A 498 -25.57 1.97 -2.66
C SER A 498 -24.49 2.94 -2.16
N MET A 499 -23.26 2.73 -2.62
CA MET A 499 -22.12 3.52 -2.15
C MET A 499 -22.25 5.00 -2.53
N ILE A 500 -22.85 5.28 -3.69
CA ILE A 500 -23.07 6.64 -4.19
C ILE A 500 -24.04 7.39 -3.28
N ASN A 501 -25.19 6.78 -2.95
CA ASN A 501 -26.20 7.41 -2.09
C ASN A 501 -25.68 7.57 -0.65
N LEU A 502 -24.97 6.57 -0.12
CA LEU A 502 -24.35 6.65 1.21
C LEU A 502 -23.32 7.78 1.29
N LYS A 503 -22.41 7.88 0.31
CA LYS A 503 -21.43 8.96 0.23
C LYS A 503 -22.11 10.33 0.23
N ASN A 504 -23.11 10.52 -0.63
CA ASN A 504 -23.84 11.77 -0.71
C ASN A 504 -24.56 12.11 0.61
N PHE A 505 -25.15 11.10 1.26
CA PHE A 505 -25.82 11.26 2.55
C PHE A 505 -24.85 11.69 3.66
N ILE A 506 -23.69 11.03 3.78
CA ILE A 506 -22.66 11.40 4.77
C ILE A 506 -22.16 12.83 4.50
N VAL A 507 -21.81 13.16 3.25
CA VAL A 507 -21.30 14.49 2.91
C VAL A 507 -22.32 15.58 3.25
N ASN A 508 -23.60 15.37 2.92
CA ASN A 508 -24.66 16.32 3.25
C ASN A 508 -24.90 16.44 4.76
N TYR A 509 -24.86 15.32 5.49
CA TYR A 509 -24.97 15.30 6.94
C TYR A 509 -23.86 16.12 7.60
N ILE A 510 -22.59 15.86 7.24
CA ILE A 510 -21.43 16.58 7.78
C ILE A 510 -21.46 18.06 7.39
N LYS A 511 -21.82 18.38 6.15
CA LYS A 511 -21.99 19.78 5.70
C LYS A 511 -23.03 20.54 6.52
N ASN A 512 -24.17 19.91 6.80
CA ASN A 512 -25.21 20.54 7.62
C ASN A 512 -24.81 20.63 9.10
N LEU A 513 -24.06 19.66 9.62
CA LEU A 513 -23.50 19.69 10.97
C LEU A 513 -22.49 20.84 11.12
N LYS A 514 -21.59 21.03 10.16
CA LYS A 514 -20.64 22.18 10.10
C LYS A 514 -21.32 23.54 10.09
N ARG A 515 -22.51 23.64 9.49
CA ARG A 515 -23.27 24.91 9.44
C ARG A 515 -23.90 25.28 10.78
N LEU A 516 -24.18 24.28 11.63
CA LEU A 516 -24.75 24.51 12.96
C LEU A 516 -23.71 24.65 14.04
N GLY A 517 -22.59 23.93 13.93
CA GLY A 517 -21.47 23.90 14.88
C GLY A 517 -20.71 25.20 14.87
#